data_AF-A0A9D4CNC3-F1
#
_entry.id   AF-A0A9D4CNC3-F1
#
_cell.length_a   1.000
_cell.length_b   1.000
_cell.length_c   1.000
_cell.angle_alpha   90.00
_cell.angle_beta   90.00
_cell.angle_gamma   90.00
#
_symmetry.space_group_name_H-M   'P 1'
#
loop_
_entity.id
_entity.type
_entity.pdbx_description
1 polymer ?
#
loop_
_entity_poly.entity_id
_entity_poly.type
_entity_poly.pdbx_seq_one_letter_code
_entity_poly.pdbx_strand_id
1 'polypeptide(L)'
;MHMAKIRYGRTRKELVQVVKKILDNDGWPSPFKANVPGKDWLNGFFSRHPQLSIRTTLQLGKERAIISPEKITEWFADFEHYVTNEVKDRSLLSDPFRLCNADESGFSFCSNTGNV
;
A
#
# COMPACT_ATOMS: atom_id res chain seq x y z
N MET A 1 0.92 -15.98 13.93
CA MET A 1 -0.42 -15.34 13.92
C MET A 1 -0.44 -13.84 14.23
N HIS A 2 0.69 -13.14 14.46
CA HIS A 2 0.70 -11.71 14.81
C HIS A 2 0.26 -10.76 13.66
N MET A 3 0.78 -10.93 12.44
CA MET A 3 0.51 -10.00 11.32
C MET A 3 -0.95 -9.97 10.84
N ALA A 4 -1.66 -11.11 10.91
CA ALA A 4 -3.08 -11.15 10.58
C ALA A 4 -3.93 -10.33 11.56
N LYS A 5 -3.56 -10.32 12.86
CA LYS A 5 -4.26 -9.53 13.89
C LYS A 5 -4.10 -8.03 13.68
N ILE A 6 -2.96 -7.58 13.15
CA ILE A 6 -2.70 -6.17 12.84
C ILE A 6 -3.04 -5.79 11.38
N ARG A 7 -3.74 -6.66 10.63
CA ARG A 7 -4.15 -6.45 9.23
C ARG A 7 -2.99 -6.20 8.25
N TYR A 8 -1.78 -6.64 8.58
CA TYR A 8 -0.65 -6.57 7.66
C TYR A 8 -0.64 -7.76 6.71
N GLY A 9 -0.47 -7.46 5.42
CA GLY A 9 -0.31 -8.45 4.36
C GLY A 9 0.96 -9.28 4.55
N ARG A 10 0.95 -10.50 4.01
CA ARG A 10 2.14 -11.36 3.93
C ARG A 10 2.62 -11.42 2.49
N THR A 11 3.93 -11.49 2.33
CA THR A 11 4.57 -11.70 1.04
C THR A 11 4.40 -13.14 0.57
N ARG A 12 4.56 -13.35 -0.74
CA ARG A 12 4.60 -14.69 -1.36
C ARG A 12 5.67 -15.59 -0.72
N LYS A 13 6.85 -15.02 -0.40
CA LYS A 13 7.94 -15.75 0.25
C LYS A 13 7.56 -16.21 1.65
N GLU A 14 6.93 -15.35 2.45
CA GLU A 14 6.48 -15.73 3.78
C GLU A 14 5.43 -16.84 3.75
N LEU A 15 4.50 -16.81 2.78
CA LEU A 15 3.54 -17.89 2.59
C LEU A 15 4.23 -19.23 2.30
N VAL A 16 5.18 -19.24 1.37
CA VAL A 16 5.99 -20.44 1.04
C VAL A 16 6.74 -20.96 2.26
N GLN A 17 7.30 -20.06 3.08
CA GLN A 17 8.01 -20.45 4.32
C GLN A 17 7.09 -21.04 5.37
N VAL A 18 5.86 -20.53 5.51
CA VAL A 18 4.86 -21.10 6.42
C VAL A 18 4.51 -22.52 5.98
N VAL A 19 4.26 -22.73 4.69
CA VAL A 19 3.92 -24.06 4.15
C VAL A 19 5.09 -25.03 4.33
N LYS A 20 6.33 -24.58 4.07
CA LYS A 20 7.51 -25.40 4.35
C LYS A 20 7.57 -25.84 5.82
N LYS A 21 7.37 -24.92 6.77
CA LYS A 21 7.39 -25.27 8.20
C LYS A 21 6.32 -26.29 8.57
N ILE A 22 5.13 -26.19 7.97
CA ILE A 22 4.06 -27.19 8.18
C ILE A 22 4.52 -28.55 7.67
N LEU A 23 5.02 -28.62 6.44
CA LEU A 23 5.51 -29.87 5.84
C LEU A 23 6.68 -30.49 6.61
N ASP A 24 7.62 -29.66 7.09
CA ASP A 24 8.76 -30.11 7.88
C ASP A 24 8.32 -30.65 9.27
N ASN A 25 7.31 -30.03 9.89
CA ASN A 25 6.81 -30.41 11.21
C ASN A 25 5.92 -31.65 11.17
N ASP A 26 5.07 -31.76 10.14
CA ASP A 26 4.11 -32.85 10.05
C ASP A 26 4.78 -34.14 9.56
N GLY A 27 5.95 -34.05 8.92
CA GLY A 27 6.73 -35.19 8.42
C GLY A 27 6.14 -35.83 7.15
N TRP A 28 5.24 -35.12 6.45
CA TRP A 28 4.54 -35.67 5.28
C TRP A 28 5.47 -35.67 4.07
N PRO A 29 5.50 -36.77 3.29
CA PRO A 29 6.21 -36.77 2.02
C PRO A 29 5.57 -35.74 1.09
N SER A 30 6.34 -34.73 0.70
CA SER A 30 5.90 -33.71 -0.25
C SER A 30 6.58 -33.91 -1.60
N PRO A 31 5.90 -33.56 -2.73
CA PRO A 31 6.52 -33.58 -4.05
C PRO A 31 7.52 -32.42 -4.25
N PHE A 32 7.69 -31.56 -3.24
CA PHE A 32 8.51 -30.37 -3.33
C PHE A 32 9.95 -30.65 -2.93
N LYS A 33 10.91 -30.15 -3.72
CA LYS A 33 12.32 -30.20 -3.36
C LYS A 33 12.53 -29.49 -2.01
N ALA A 34 13.06 -30.23 -1.04
CA ALA A 34 13.28 -29.75 0.34
C ALA A 34 12.03 -29.16 1.02
N ASN A 35 10.83 -29.66 0.68
CA ASN A 35 9.54 -29.17 1.20
C ASN A 35 9.27 -27.69 0.90
N VAL A 36 9.86 -27.13 -0.15
CA VAL A 36 9.64 -25.74 -0.57
C VAL A 36 8.67 -25.69 -1.75
N PRO A 37 7.42 -25.25 -1.57
CA PRO A 37 6.49 -25.09 -2.69
C PRO A 37 7.02 -24.14 -3.76
N GLY A 38 6.86 -24.55 -5.02
CA GLY A 38 7.26 -23.76 -6.19
C GLY A 38 6.21 -22.73 -6.62
N LYS A 39 6.53 -22.02 -7.72
CA LYS A 39 5.65 -20.99 -8.32
C LYS A 39 4.30 -21.56 -8.75
N ASP A 40 4.27 -22.76 -9.31
CA ASP A 40 3.01 -23.37 -9.80
C ASP A 40 2.07 -23.73 -8.66
N TRP A 41 2.61 -24.24 -7.55
CA TRP A 41 1.84 -24.47 -6.35
C TRP A 41 1.26 -23.16 -5.80
N LEU A 42 2.06 -22.09 -5.78
CA LEU A 42 1.62 -20.78 -5.31
C LEU A 42 0.50 -20.22 -6.19
N ASN A 43 0.61 -20.35 -7.52
CA ASN A 43 -0.44 -19.95 -8.45
C ASN A 43 -1.72 -20.76 -8.20
N GLY A 44 -1.61 -22.08 -8.11
CA GLY A 44 -2.75 -22.94 -7.80
C GLY A 44 -3.38 -22.66 -6.44
N PHE A 45 -2.58 -22.27 -5.44
CA PHE A 45 -3.07 -21.85 -4.13
C PHE A 45 -3.97 -20.61 -4.24
N PHE A 46 -3.53 -19.57 -4.96
CA PHE A 46 -4.36 -18.39 -5.19
C PHE A 46 -5.60 -18.70 -6.06
N SER A 47 -5.50 -19.59 -7.04
CA SER A 47 -6.66 -20.04 -7.82
C SER A 47 -7.72 -20.77 -6.97
N ARG A 48 -7.31 -21.56 -5.98
CA ARG A 48 -8.22 -22.24 -5.04
C ARG A 48 -8.80 -21.31 -3.96
N HIS A 49 -8.18 -20.15 -3.75
CA HIS A 49 -8.56 -19.20 -2.71
C HIS A 49 -8.77 -17.79 -3.30
N PRO A 50 -9.82 -17.61 -4.13
CA PRO A 50 -10.07 -16.34 -4.83
C PRO A 50 -10.35 -15.16 -3.88
N GLN A 51 -10.71 -15.41 -2.62
CA GLN A 51 -10.83 -14.38 -1.59
C GLN A 51 -9.48 -13.75 -1.19
N LEU A 52 -8.36 -14.35 -1.57
CA LEU A 52 -7.02 -13.83 -1.29
C LEU A 52 -6.55 -12.95 -2.46
N SER A 53 -6.49 -11.65 -2.23
CA SER A 53 -5.91 -10.71 -3.20
C SER A 53 -4.41 -10.52 -2.97
N ILE A 54 -3.64 -10.51 -4.05
CA ILE A 54 -2.24 -10.07 -4.01
C ILE A 54 -2.24 -8.56 -4.16
N ARG A 55 -1.84 -7.87 -3.10
CA ARG A 55 -1.73 -6.42 -3.14
C ARG A 55 -0.36 -6.03 -3.65
N THR A 56 -0.33 -5.22 -4.70
CA THR A 56 0.86 -4.46 -5.04
C THR A 56 1.04 -3.41 -3.96
N THR A 57 2.19 -3.42 -3.29
CA THR A 57 2.53 -2.37 -2.34
C THR A 57 2.68 -1.07 -3.12
N LEU A 58 1.87 -0.06 -2.82
CA LEU A 58 2.16 1.30 -3.25
C LEU A 58 3.51 1.72 -2.66
N GLN A 59 4.33 2.45 -3.42
CA GLN A 59 5.65 2.95 -2.98
C GLN A 59 5.55 4.07 -1.93
N LEU A 60 4.59 3.98 -1.01
CA LEU A 60 4.36 4.98 0.04
C LEU A 60 5.38 4.89 1.20
N GLY A 61 6.32 3.94 1.14
CA GLY A 61 7.14 3.55 2.28
C GLY A 61 8.18 4.60 2.71
N LYS A 62 8.88 5.22 1.77
CA LYS A 62 9.95 6.17 2.10
C LYS A 62 9.38 7.53 2.52
N GLU A 63 8.41 8.03 1.76
CA GLU A 63 7.80 9.36 1.99
C GLU A 63 7.08 9.41 3.33
N ARG A 64 6.28 8.38 3.67
CA ARG A 64 5.59 8.30 4.97
C ARG A 64 6.53 8.16 6.16
N ALA A 65 7.72 7.59 5.98
CA ALA A 65 8.69 7.43 7.06
C ALA A 65 9.43 8.74 7.40
N ILE A 66 9.43 9.73 6.50
CA ILE A 66 10.15 11.00 6.62
C ILE A 66 9.24 12.14 7.12
N ILE A 67 7.92 11.92 7.14
CA ILE A 67 6.94 12.89 7.61
C ILE A 67 6.94 12.92 9.14
N SER A 68 7.08 14.13 9.70
CA SER A 68 6.94 14.38 11.13
C SER A 68 5.61 15.12 11.40
N PRO A 69 5.08 15.08 12.64
CA PRO A 69 3.87 15.81 13.01
C PRO A 69 3.94 17.32 12.69
N GLU A 70 5.13 17.91 12.83
CA GLU A 70 5.39 19.32 12.57
C GLU A 70 5.18 19.63 11.09
N LYS A 71 5.72 18.79 10.18
CA LYS A 71 5.52 18.95 8.73
C LYS A 71 4.05 18.84 8.32
N ILE A 72 3.27 18.00 8.99
CA ILE A 72 1.83 17.89 8.74
C ILE A 72 1.14 19.19 9.15
N THR A 73 1.49 19.72 10.31
CA THR A 73 0.90 20.96 10.84
C THR A 73 1.24 22.16 9.96
N GLU A 74 2.50 22.27 9.56
CA GLU A 74 3.01 23.28 8.63
C GLU A 74 2.25 23.23 7.30
N TRP A 75 2.09 22.04 6.71
CA TRP A 75 1.34 21.88 5.46
C TRP A 75 -0.10 22.40 5.54
N PHE A 76 -0.81 22.12 6.64
CA PHE A 76 -2.19 22.63 6.81
C PHE A 76 -2.23 24.15 6.99
N ALA A 77 -1.26 24.73 7.69
CA ALA A 77 -1.16 26.18 7.85
C ALA A 77 -0.89 26.88 6.51
N ASP A 78 0.04 26.34 5.73
CA ASP A 78 0.37 26.86 4.39
C ASP A 78 -0.82 26.73 3.44
N PHE A 79 -1.56 25.63 3.51
CA PHE A 79 -2.77 25.43 2.71
C PHE A 79 -3.86 26.44 3.06
N GLU A 80 -4.12 26.70 4.35
CA GLU A 80 -5.09 27.73 4.77
C GLU A 80 -4.65 29.12 4.32
N HIS A 81 -3.37 29.45 4.44
CA HIS A 81 -2.80 30.71 3.95
C HIS A 81 -3.01 30.86 2.44
N TYR A 82 -2.69 29.84 1.66
CA TYR A 82 -2.86 29.82 0.21
C TYR A 82 -4.33 30.04 -0.20
N VAL A 83 -5.26 29.30 0.41
CA VAL A 83 -6.69 29.43 0.10
C VAL A 83 -7.21 30.83 0.45
N THR A 84 -6.75 31.39 1.57
CA THR A 84 -7.20 32.71 2.05
C THR A 84 -6.61 33.86 1.22
N ASN A 85 -5.32 33.81 0.90
CA ASN A 85 -4.59 34.95 0.34
C ASN A 85 -4.46 34.90 -1.19
N GLU A 86 -4.23 33.72 -1.75
CA GLU A 86 -4.02 33.55 -3.20
C GLU A 86 -5.35 33.26 -3.92
N VAL A 87 -6.09 32.24 -3.47
CA VAL A 87 -7.37 31.85 -4.08
C VAL A 87 -8.50 32.80 -3.70
N LYS A 88 -8.43 33.40 -2.50
CA LYS A 88 -9.42 34.33 -1.94
C LYS A 88 -10.83 33.73 -1.86
N ASP A 89 -10.94 32.41 -1.72
CA ASP A 89 -12.19 31.69 -1.52
C ASP A 89 -12.11 30.81 -0.26
N ARG A 90 -12.41 31.42 0.89
CA ARG A 90 -12.41 30.71 2.18
C ARG A 90 -13.51 29.64 2.26
N SER A 91 -14.53 29.68 1.39
CA SER A 91 -15.61 28.68 1.40
C SER A 91 -15.12 27.27 1.08
N LEU A 92 -13.99 27.15 0.39
CA LEU A 92 -13.31 25.89 0.10
C LEU A 92 -12.90 25.12 1.37
N LEU A 93 -12.61 25.83 2.47
CA LEU A 93 -12.25 25.20 3.74
C LEU A 93 -13.49 24.73 4.53
N SER A 94 -14.67 25.26 4.18
CA SER A 94 -15.93 24.98 4.88
C SER A 94 -16.88 24.05 4.12
N ASP A 95 -16.63 23.78 2.84
CA ASP A 95 -17.47 22.94 2.00
C ASP A 95 -16.75 21.62 1.63
N PRO A 96 -17.03 20.53 2.35
CA PRO A 96 -16.38 19.24 2.09
C PRO A 96 -16.75 18.63 0.74
N PHE A 97 -17.86 19.04 0.09
CA PHE A 97 -18.25 18.51 -1.23
C PHE A 97 -17.33 18.99 -2.36
N ARG A 98 -16.54 20.04 -2.11
CA ARG A 98 -15.58 20.60 -3.08
C ARG A 98 -14.21 19.94 -2.98
N LEU A 99 -13.98 19.07 -1.98
CA LEU A 99 -12.73 18.36 -1.78
C LEU A 99 -12.82 16.95 -2.35
N CYS A 100 -12.28 16.78 -3.56
CA CYS A 100 -12.25 15.50 -4.25
C CYS A 100 -10.86 14.85 -4.12
N ASN A 101 -10.82 13.56 -3.78
CA ASN A 101 -9.58 12.80 -3.85
C ASN A 101 -9.29 12.40 -5.31
N ALA A 102 -8.04 12.52 -5.74
CA ALA A 102 -7.60 12.23 -7.10
C ALA A 102 -6.60 11.06 -7.17
N ASP A 103 -6.23 10.47 -6.04
CA ASP A 103 -5.20 9.41 -5.94
C ASP A 103 -5.49 8.16 -6.79
N GLU A 104 -6.76 7.79 -6.95
CA GLU A 104 -7.21 6.65 -7.76
C GLU A 104 -7.61 7.05 -9.20
N SER A 105 -7.61 8.34 -9.52
CA SER A 105 -8.17 8.84 -10.78
C SER A 105 -7.15 8.99 -11.92
N GLY A 106 -5.88 8.61 -11.71
CA GLY A 106 -4.88 8.52 -12.78
C GLY A 106 -4.51 9.84 -13.46
N PHE A 107 -4.89 10.99 -12.88
CA PHE A 107 -4.55 12.30 -13.42
C PHE A 107 -3.04 12.54 -13.30
N SER A 108 -2.34 12.65 -14.43
CA SER A 108 -0.95 13.12 -14.45
C SER A 108 -0.93 14.63 -14.27
N PHE A 109 -0.63 15.11 -13.06
CA PHE A 109 -0.48 16.54 -12.75
C PHE A 109 0.89 17.13 -13.15
N CYS A 110 1.54 16.60 -14.19
CA CYS A 110 2.75 17.19 -14.75
C CYS A 110 2.37 18.18 -15.86
N SER A 111 2.30 19.47 -15.56
CA SER A 111 2.55 20.48 -16.59
C SER A 111 4.02 20.36 -16.99
N ASN A 112 4.30 20.22 -18.28
CA ASN A 112 5.66 20.27 -18.83
C ASN A 112 6.44 21.44 -18.21
N THR A 113 7.32 21.17 -17.25
CA THR A 113 8.39 22.10 -16.89
C THR A 113 9.33 22.09 -18.08
N GLY A 114 9.18 23.09 -18.94
CA GLY A 114 10.10 23.33 -20.04
C GLY A 114 11.53 23.38 -19.52
N ASN A 115 12.41 22.70 -20.25
CA ASN A 115 13.86 22.82 -20.06
C ASN A 115 14.25 24.31 -20.10
N VAL A 116 14.91 24.77 -19.03
CA VAL A 116 15.78 25.95 -19.01
C VAL A 116 17.14 25.52 -18.49
#